data_AF-A0A9P7PZI2-F1
#
_entry.id   AF-A0A9P7PZI2-F1
#
_cell.length_a   1.000
_cell.length_b   1.000
_cell.length_c   1.000
_cell.angle_alpha   90.00
_cell.angle_beta   90.00
_cell.angle_gamma   90.00
#
_symmetry.space_group_name_H-M   'P 1'
#
loop_
_entity.id
_entity.type
_entity.pdbx_description
1 polymer ?
#
loop_
_entity_poly.entity_id
_entity_poly.type
_entity_poly.pdbx_seq_one_letter_code
_entity_poly.pdbx_strand_id
1 'polypeptide(L)'
;MRPFTLLTFVSGALALATGPVHRPTDQQAVDADASLNPENAVLADHEITRRDEEASQSLEKRTGLALDGLKLPTTSTPAAMVLAGVKITFTMVLRWVKQEGGEWLYQYAVESMKVVNELNQRLSVEIVAAGNMILNAHLSALGESTATPPEGATTFNLFVNELNNEL
;
A
#
# COMPACT_ATOMS: atom_id res chain seq x y z
N MET A 1 -24.94 14.18 43.42
CA MET A 1 -26.10 13.88 42.53
C MET A 1 -25.65 14.02 41.08
N ARG A 2 -25.68 12.91 40.31
CA ARG A 2 -25.84 12.88 38.84
C ARG A 2 -27.33 12.67 38.56
N PRO A 3 -27.91 13.15 37.45
CA PRO A 3 -28.02 12.33 36.22
C PRO A 3 -28.00 13.20 34.91
N PHE A 4 -27.29 12.86 33.83
CA PHE A 4 -27.56 11.92 32.71
C PHE A 4 -27.85 12.63 31.37
N THR A 5 -27.18 12.14 30.32
CA THR A 5 -27.59 12.09 28.89
C THR A 5 -27.73 13.41 28.09
N LEU A 6 -27.41 13.49 26.79
CA LEU A 6 -27.53 12.50 25.72
C LEU A 6 -26.54 12.80 24.56
N LEU A 7 -26.04 11.73 23.95
CA LEU A 7 -25.25 11.63 22.72
C LEU A 7 -26.21 11.63 21.51
N THR A 8 -25.84 12.14 20.32
CA THR A 8 -25.82 11.40 19.02
C THR A 8 -25.89 12.28 17.75
N PHE A 9 -24.89 12.04 16.88
CA PHE A 9 -24.91 11.78 15.42
C PHE A 9 -25.32 12.83 14.36
N VAL A 10 -24.30 13.15 13.53
CA VAL A 10 -24.22 13.05 12.05
C VAL A 10 -25.46 13.43 11.22
N SER A 11 -25.30 14.42 10.34
CA SER A 11 -25.78 14.27 8.96
C SER A 11 -25.05 15.21 8.00
N GLY A 12 -24.31 14.62 7.07
CA GLY A 12 -23.69 15.31 5.95
C GLY A 12 -24.70 15.52 4.81
N ALA A 13 -24.64 16.69 4.18
CA ALA A 13 -25.36 16.97 2.94
C ALA A 13 -24.40 17.63 1.95
N LEU A 14 -23.61 16.82 1.24
CA LEU A 14 -23.02 17.22 -0.04
C LEU A 14 -23.97 16.76 -1.13
N ALA A 15 -24.91 17.64 -1.47
CA ALA A 15 -25.71 17.53 -2.67
C ALA A 15 -24.87 18.03 -3.86
N LEU A 16 -24.38 17.11 -4.69
CA LEU A 16 -23.97 17.44 -6.05
C LEU A 16 -24.95 16.75 -7.01
N ALA A 17 -25.77 17.61 -7.60
CA ALA A 17 -26.78 17.29 -8.57
C ALA A 17 -26.14 16.90 -9.91
N THR A 18 -26.45 15.70 -10.40
CA THR A 18 -26.49 15.39 -11.83
C THR A 18 -27.76 14.59 -12.08
N GLY A 19 -28.74 15.25 -12.68
CA GLY A 19 -30.07 14.69 -12.95
C GLY A 19 -30.07 13.55 -13.97
N PRO A 20 -31.21 12.86 -14.14
CA PRO A 20 -31.34 11.72 -15.03
C PRO A 20 -31.58 12.19 -16.48
N VAL A 21 -30.84 11.65 -17.44
CA VAL A 21 -31.08 11.86 -18.87
C VAL A 21 -31.46 10.54 -19.53
N HIS A 22 -32.76 10.41 -19.78
CA HIS A 22 -33.44 9.75 -20.91
C HIS A 22 -32.95 8.38 -21.42
N ARG A 23 -33.85 7.38 -21.30
CA ARG A 23 -34.02 6.27 -22.27
C ARG A 23 -34.68 6.77 -23.56
N PRO A 24 -34.52 6.05 -24.67
CA PRO A 24 -35.69 5.40 -25.29
C PRO A 24 -35.40 3.93 -25.68
N THR A 25 -36.32 2.98 -25.40
CA THR A 25 -37.22 2.31 -26.40
C THR A 25 -36.53 1.08 -27.04
N ASP A 26 -37.06 -0.14 -27.14
CA ASP A 26 -38.34 -0.79 -26.82
C ASP A 26 -38.12 -2.33 -26.89
N GLN A 27 -39.15 -3.08 -26.49
CA GLN A 27 -39.45 -4.50 -26.82
C GLN A 27 -38.60 -5.61 -26.16
N GLN A 28 -39.12 -6.78 -25.77
CA GLN A 28 -40.46 -7.32 -25.52
C GLN A 28 -40.24 -8.77 -25.06
N ALA A 29 -40.90 -9.18 -23.98
CA ALA A 29 -41.30 -10.54 -23.57
C ALA A 29 -40.30 -11.74 -23.67
N VAL A 30 -40.20 -12.52 -22.60
CA VAL A 30 -40.82 -13.87 -22.47
C VAL A 30 -40.20 -14.58 -21.26
N ASP A 31 -41.10 -15.10 -20.42
CA ASP A 31 -40.89 -15.99 -19.30
C ASP A 31 -40.50 -17.39 -19.83
N ALA A 32 -39.36 -17.96 -19.42
CA ALA A 32 -39.08 -19.39 -19.61
C ALA A 32 -37.88 -19.86 -18.77
N ASP A 33 -38.20 -20.68 -17.79
CA ASP A 33 -37.31 -21.58 -17.07
C ASP A 33 -36.55 -22.50 -18.05
N ALA A 34 -35.22 -22.52 -17.99
CA ALA A 34 -34.39 -23.49 -18.72
C ALA A 34 -32.97 -23.57 -18.11
N SER A 35 -32.73 -24.61 -17.31
CA SER A 35 -31.39 -25.10 -16.99
C SER A 35 -30.70 -25.59 -18.26
N LEU A 36 -29.50 -25.12 -18.63
CA LEU A 36 -28.59 -25.84 -19.54
C LEU A 36 -27.11 -25.44 -19.34
N ASN A 37 -26.33 -26.46 -18.99
CA ASN A 37 -24.91 -26.76 -19.20
C ASN A 37 -23.87 -25.69 -19.64
N PRO A 38 -22.65 -25.72 -19.05
CA PRO A 38 -21.52 -24.88 -19.41
C PRO A 38 -20.72 -25.49 -20.58
N GLU A 39 -21.13 -25.23 -21.82
CA GLU A 39 -20.37 -25.65 -22.99
C GLU A 39 -20.30 -24.59 -24.11
N ASN A 40 -20.38 -23.31 -23.74
CA ASN A 40 -20.20 -22.21 -24.70
C ASN A 40 -19.61 -20.92 -24.09
N ALA A 41 -18.51 -21.05 -23.31
CA ALA A 41 -17.63 -19.91 -23.04
C ALA A 41 -16.67 -19.73 -24.23
N VAL A 42 -17.24 -19.27 -25.33
CA VAL A 42 -16.50 -18.81 -26.51
C VAL A 42 -15.57 -17.69 -26.07
N LEU A 43 -14.29 -17.88 -26.38
CA LEU A 43 -13.20 -16.90 -26.31
C LEU A 43 -13.69 -15.54 -26.83
N ALA A 44 -14.00 -14.62 -25.91
CA ALA A 44 -14.22 -13.22 -26.25
C ALA A 44 -12.85 -12.58 -26.44
N ASP A 45 -12.33 -12.73 -27.66
CA ASP A 45 -11.16 -12.06 -28.20
C ASP A 45 -11.36 -10.54 -28.04
N HIS A 46 -10.77 -9.97 -26.99
CA HIS A 46 -10.72 -8.52 -26.83
C HIS A 46 -9.62 -8.01 -27.74
N GLU A 47 -10.01 -7.67 -28.96
CA GLU A 47 -9.19 -7.00 -29.95
C GLU A 47 -8.71 -5.65 -29.37
N ILE A 48 -7.47 -5.67 -28.85
CA ILE A 48 -6.78 -4.47 -28.35
C ILE A 48 -6.68 -3.50 -29.53
N THR A 49 -7.43 -2.41 -29.47
CA THR A 49 -7.41 -1.40 -30.52
C THR A 49 -6.20 -0.51 -30.34
N ARG A 50 -5.63 0.03 -31.42
CA ARG A 50 -4.43 0.90 -31.43
C ARG A 50 -4.51 2.14 -30.52
N ARG A 51 -5.71 2.48 -30.00
CA ARG A 51 -5.92 3.54 -29.01
C ARG A 51 -5.68 3.11 -27.56
N ASP A 52 -5.78 1.82 -27.24
CA ASP A 52 -5.46 1.28 -25.92
C ASP A 52 -3.94 1.13 -25.73
N GLU A 53 -3.17 1.07 -26.83
CA GLU A 53 -1.70 1.12 -26.80
C GLU A 53 -1.17 2.49 -26.35
N GLU A 54 -1.88 3.60 -26.62
CA GLU A 54 -1.43 4.95 -26.23
C GLU A 54 -1.70 5.28 -24.75
N ALA A 55 -2.60 4.53 -24.09
CA ALA A 55 -2.82 4.60 -22.64
C ALA A 55 -1.89 3.67 -21.85
N SER A 56 -1.13 2.81 -22.53
CA SER A 56 -0.04 2.06 -21.94
C SER A 56 1.17 2.98 -21.82
N GLN A 57 1.11 3.90 -20.86
CA GLN A 57 2.30 4.57 -20.35
C GLN A 57 3.34 3.48 -20.14
N SER A 58 4.49 3.64 -20.81
CA SER A 58 5.61 2.72 -20.72
C SER A 58 5.82 2.34 -19.27
N LEU A 59 5.49 1.08 -18.94
CA LEU A 59 5.98 0.43 -17.74
C LEU A 59 7.49 0.40 -17.90
N GLU A 60 8.15 1.49 -17.51
CA GLU A 60 9.59 1.51 -17.29
C GLU A 60 9.86 0.32 -16.39
N LYS A 61 10.50 -0.68 -16.99
CA LYS A 61 10.88 -1.91 -16.31
C LYS A 61 11.70 -1.47 -15.11
N ARG A 62 11.12 -1.55 -13.91
CA ARG A 62 11.83 -1.32 -12.65
C ARG A 62 12.99 -2.32 -12.64
N THR A 63 14.19 -1.85 -12.97
CA THR A 63 15.39 -2.69 -13.05
C THR A 63 15.95 -3.02 -11.66
N GLY A 64 15.31 -2.53 -10.59
CA GLY A 64 15.68 -2.79 -9.22
C GLY A 64 14.88 -3.90 -8.54
N LEU A 65 15.26 -4.14 -7.28
CA LEU A 65 14.65 -5.15 -6.42
C LEU A 65 13.41 -4.57 -5.73
N ALA A 66 12.30 -5.29 -5.81
CA ALA A 66 11.09 -5.05 -5.04
C ALA A 66 10.90 -6.19 -4.03
N LEU A 67 10.74 -5.85 -2.75
CA LEU A 67 10.46 -6.79 -1.67
C LEU A 67 9.21 -6.33 -0.94
N ASP A 68 8.13 -7.07 -1.07
CA ASP A 68 6.84 -6.73 -0.50
C ASP A 68 6.56 -7.49 0.80
N GLY A 69 5.80 -6.87 1.71
CA GLY A 69 5.28 -7.51 2.91
C GLY A 69 6.33 -7.88 3.96
N LEU A 70 7.46 -7.18 4.01
CA LEU A 70 8.48 -7.36 5.04
C LEU A 70 7.88 -7.00 6.40
N LYS A 71 7.97 -7.91 7.37
CA LYS A 71 7.40 -7.69 8.70
C LYS A 71 8.24 -6.70 9.51
N LEU A 72 7.57 -5.74 10.15
CA LEU A 72 8.20 -4.91 11.16
C LEU A 72 8.47 -5.76 12.42
N PRO A 73 9.65 -5.64 13.04
CA PRO A 73 9.95 -6.38 14.24
C PRO A 73 9.09 -5.94 15.42
N THR A 74 8.83 -6.88 16.33
CA THR A 74 8.03 -6.68 17.55
C THR A 74 8.81 -6.99 18.83
N THR A 75 10.12 -7.20 18.72
CA THR A 75 11.03 -7.46 19.85
C THR A 75 11.74 -6.19 20.29
N SER A 76 12.28 -6.16 21.50
CA SER A 76 13.00 -4.98 22.04
C SER A 76 14.29 -4.66 21.29
N THR A 77 15.01 -5.69 20.83
CA THR A 77 16.32 -5.58 20.18
C THR A 77 16.36 -6.46 18.92
N PRO A 78 15.72 -6.03 17.83
CA PRO A 78 15.72 -6.78 16.59
C PRO A 78 17.09 -6.73 15.91
N ALA A 79 17.42 -7.80 15.17
CA ALA A 79 18.59 -7.80 14.30
C ALA A 79 18.41 -6.80 13.14
N ALA A 80 19.51 -6.20 12.70
CA ALA A 80 19.50 -5.40 11.47
C ALA A 80 19.18 -6.30 10.26
N MET A 81 18.42 -5.76 9.32
CA MET A 81 18.03 -6.42 8.09
C MET A 81 18.92 -5.92 6.95
N VAL A 82 19.55 -6.82 6.20
CA VAL A 82 20.39 -6.45 5.04
C VAL A 82 19.78 -7.04 3.79
N LEU A 83 19.33 -6.18 2.88
CA LEU A 83 18.60 -6.55 1.67
C LEU A 83 19.04 -5.64 0.53
N ALA A 84 19.31 -6.20 -0.65
CA ALA A 84 19.65 -5.43 -1.85
C ALA A 84 20.80 -4.42 -1.67
N GLY A 85 21.79 -4.72 -0.82
CA GLY A 85 22.88 -3.80 -0.51
C GLY A 85 22.50 -2.62 0.39
N VAL A 86 21.31 -2.67 1.01
CA VAL A 86 20.83 -1.71 1.99
C VAL A 86 20.71 -2.39 3.35
N LYS A 87 21.27 -1.76 4.38
CA LYS A 87 21.11 -2.18 5.78
C LYS A 87 20.05 -1.33 6.45
N ILE A 88 19.04 -1.97 7.02
CA ILE A 88 17.96 -1.37 7.78
C ILE A 88 18.13 -1.73 9.25
N THR A 89 18.25 -0.72 10.10
CA THR A 89 18.31 -0.85 11.57
C THR A 89 17.04 -0.25 12.17
N PHE A 90 16.49 -0.89 13.19
CA PHE A 90 15.22 -0.50 13.79
C PHE A 90 15.45 0.07 15.18
N THR A 91 14.94 1.27 15.42
CA THR A 91 14.83 1.85 16.76
C THR A 91 13.47 1.46 17.32
N MET A 92 13.47 0.78 18.47
CA MET A 92 12.26 0.26 19.10
C MET A 92 11.82 1.12 20.27
N VAL A 93 10.50 1.24 20.44
CA VAL A 93 9.86 1.91 21.58
C VAL A 93 8.84 0.98 22.24
N LEU A 94 8.73 1.07 23.57
CA LEU A 94 7.68 0.39 24.33
C LEU A 94 6.39 1.21 24.30
N ARG A 95 5.27 0.61 23.89
CA ARG A 95 3.95 1.24 23.88
C ARG A 95 2.96 0.42 24.70
N TRP A 96 2.08 1.10 25.42
CA TRP A 96 0.94 0.49 26.09
C TRP A 96 -0.26 0.48 25.16
N VAL A 97 -0.84 -0.70 24.93
CA VAL A 97 -2.03 -0.86 24.09
C VAL A 97 -3.15 -1.46 24.93
N LYS A 98 -4.32 -0.85 24.84
CA LYS A 98 -5.52 -1.29 25.53
C LYS A 98 -6.25 -2.33 24.67
N GLN A 99 -6.44 -3.53 25.18
CA GLN A 99 -7.18 -4.59 24.49
C GLN A 99 -8.71 -4.41 24.63
N GLU A 100 -9.45 -5.10 23.75
CA GLU A 100 -10.89 -5.32 23.89
C GLU A 100 -11.16 -6.16 25.15
N GLY A 101 -11.32 -5.48 26.28
CA GLY A 101 -11.36 -6.09 27.61
C GLY A 101 -10.89 -5.12 28.71
N GLY A 102 -10.23 -4.03 28.31
CA GLY A 102 -9.78 -2.99 29.23
C GLY A 102 -8.41 -3.22 29.86
N GLU A 103 -7.81 -4.39 29.59
CA GLU A 103 -6.44 -4.71 29.98
C GLU A 103 -5.43 -3.93 29.14
N TRP A 104 -4.37 -3.45 29.80
CA TRP A 104 -3.24 -2.80 29.16
C TRP A 104 -2.11 -3.79 29.01
N LEU A 105 -1.68 -4.02 27.77
CA LEU A 105 -0.48 -4.78 27.47
C LEU A 105 0.61 -3.85 26.95
N TYR A 106 1.84 -4.15 27.30
CA TYR A 106 2.98 -3.50 26.68
C TYR A 106 3.38 -4.26 25.41
N GLN A 107 3.71 -3.54 24.36
CA GLN A 107 4.25 -4.09 23.12
C GLN A 107 5.40 -3.23 22.62
N TYR A 108 6.38 -3.84 21.97
CA TYR A 108 7.41 -3.09 21.25
C TYR A 108 6.90 -2.74 19.86
N ALA A 109 7.12 -1.49 19.46
CA ALA A 109 6.83 -0.99 18.13
C ALA A 109 8.06 -0.30 17.57
N VAL A 110 8.19 -0.30 16.25
CA VAL A 110 9.24 0.46 15.55
C VAL A 110 8.91 1.95 15.65
N GLU A 111 9.83 2.74 16.20
CA GLU A 111 9.75 4.20 16.21
C GLU A 111 10.37 4.78 14.95
N SER A 112 11.53 4.27 14.55
CA SER A 112 12.23 4.71 13.35
C SER A 112 13.04 3.58 12.72
N MET A 113 13.25 3.71 11.43
CA MET A 113 14.04 2.81 10.60
C MET A 113 15.20 3.62 10.03
N LYS A 114 16.43 3.27 10.41
CA LYS A 114 17.64 3.83 9.80
C LYS A 114 18.05 2.96 8.63
N VAL A 115 18.18 3.57 7.47
CA VAL A 115 18.51 2.93 6.19
C VAL A 115 19.90 3.39 5.78
N VAL A 116 20.80 2.45 5.56
CA VAL A 116 22.20 2.71 5.20
C VAL A 116 22.51 1.99 3.90
N ASN A 117 23.11 2.70 2.96
CA ASN A 117 23.67 2.11 1.75
C ASN A 117 24.99 1.40 2.10
N GLU A 118 25.03 0.09 1.99
CA GLU A 118 26.25 -0.71 2.21
C GLU A 118 27.06 -0.89 0.91
N LEU A 119 26.53 -0.39 -0.21
CA LEU A 119 27.22 -0.43 -1.50
C LEU A 119 27.96 0.88 -1.77
N ASN A 120 29.10 0.77 -2.47
CA ASN A 120 29.87 1.91 -2.92
C ASN A 120 29.34 2.48 -4.26
N GLN A 121 28.02 2.55 -4.40
CA GLN A 121 27.33 3.04 -5.60
C GLN A 121 26.06 3.80 -5.21
N ARG A 122 25.48 4.57 -6.14
CA ARG A 122 24.27 5.34 -5.87
C ARG A 122 23.04 4.44 -5.94
N LEU A 123 22.18 4.52 -4.93
CA LEU A 123 20.94 3.78 -4.86
C LEU A 123 19.75 4.72 -4.70
N SER A 124 18.63 4.37 -5.33
CA SER A 124 17.31 4.90 -5.00
C SER A 124 16.60 3.91 -4.11
N VAL A 125 16.22 4.34 -2.91
CA VAL A 125 15.52 3.52 -1.92
C VAL A 125 14.16 4.12 -1.62
N GLU A 126 13.13 3.31 -1.79
CA GLU A 126 11.75 3.64 -1.45
C GLU A 126 11.23 2.65 -0.41
N ILE A 127 10.57 3.16 0.63
CA ILE A 127 9.90 2.33 1.63
C ILE A 127 8.44 2.77 1.71
N VAL A 128 7.54 1.80 1.59
CA VAL A 128 6.09 1.99 1.68
C VAL A 128 5.56 1.16 2.84
N ALA A 129 4.83 1.77 3.76
CA ALA A 129 4.20 1.08 4.89
C ALA A 129 2.74 1.50 5.02
N ALA A 130 1.85 0.54 5.25
CA ALA A 130 0.40 0.77 5.30
C ALA A 130 -0.15 1.59 4.11
N GLY A 131 0.38 1.34 2.90
CA GLY A 131 -0.01 2.06 1.68
C GLY A 131 0.57 3.46 1.51
N ASN A 132 1.35 3.96 2.47
CA ASN A 132 1.97 5.29 2.42
C ASN A 132 3.48 5.18 2.18
N MET A 133 4.00 6.00 1.28
CA MET A 133 5.45 6.16 1.09
C MET A 133 6.04 6.89 2.31
N ILE A 134 6.86 6.18 3.09
CA ILE A 134 7.52 6.72 4.29
C ILE A 134 8.98 7.11 4.04
N LEU A 135 9.56 6.61 2.95
CA LEU A 135 10.89 6.98 2.49
C LEU A 135 10.92 7.00 0.98
N ASN A 136 11.52 8.05 0.43
CA ASN A 136 11.98 8.11 -0.95
C ASN A 136 13.29 8.88 -0.93
N ALA A 137 14.40 8.16 -1.05
CA ALA A 137 15.74 8.72 -0.88
C ALA A 137 16.69 8.22 -1.96
N HIS A 138 17.43 9.16 -2.54
CA HIS A 138 18.59 8.85 -3.37
C HIS A 138 19.83 8.85 -2.47
N LEU A 139 20.30 7.66 -2.11
CA LEU A 139 21.48 7.47 -1.27
C LEU A 139 22.74 7.51 -2.15
N SER A 140 23.64 8.43 -1.83
CA SER A 140 25.01 8.38 -2.34
C SER A 140 25.76 7.15 -1.80
N ALA A 141 26.99 6.91 -2.27
CA ALA A 141 27.82 5.83 -1.74
C ALA A 141 27.99 6.00 -0.22
N LEU A 142 27.65 4.95 0.55
CA LEU A 142 27.66 4.97 2.02
C LEU A 142 26.71 6.01 2.66
N GLY A 143 25.71 6.48 1.92
CA GLY A 143 24.70 7.40 2.41
C GLY A 143 23.72 6.74 3.38
N GLU A 144 23.11 7.55 4.25
CA GLU A 144 22.10 7.11 5.19
C GLU A 144 20.84 7.99 5.14
N SER A 145 19.71 7.42 5.50
CA SER A 145 18.45 8.12 5.70
C SER A 145 17.61 7.44 6.77
N THR A 146 16.61 8.13 7.29
CA THR A 146 15.73 7.63 8.35
C THR A 146 14.28 7.76 7.92
N ALA A 147 13.49 6.74 8.20
CA ALA A 147 12.06 6.70 7.96
C ALA A 147 11.31 6.39 9.26
N THR A 148 10.08 6.91 9.39
CA THR A 148 9.20 6.61 10.52
C THR A 148 7.99 5.86 9.99
N PRO A 149 7.79 4.58 10.37
CA PRO A 149 6.60 3.86 9.95
C PRO A 149 5.34 4.47 10.59
N PRO A 150 4.19 4.46 9.91
CA PRO A 150 2.95 4.96 10.49
C PRO A 150 2.51 4.05 11.64
N GLU A 151 1.75 4.62 12.57
CA GLU A 151 1.23 3.86 13.69
C GLU A 151 0.35 2.69 13.23
N GLY A 152 0.53 1.52 13.86
CA GLY A 152 -0.21 0.31 13.51
C GLY A 152 0.31 -0.44 12.28
N ALA A 153 1.33 0.06 11.58
CA ALA A 153 1.97 -0.71 10.52
C ALA A 153 2.58 -2.00 11.07
N THR A 154 2.29 -3.11 10.40
CA THR A 154 2.85 -4.45 10.73
C THR A 154 3.83 -4.91 9.65
N THR A 155 3.74 -4.35 8.45
CA THR A 155 4.59 -4.66 7.31
C THR A 155 4.99 -3.40 6.55
N PHE A 156 6.05 -3.53 5.76
CA PHE A 156 6.51 -2.54 4.80
C PHE A 156 6.98 -3.22 3.51
N ASN A 157 6.98 -2.46 2.42
CA ASN A 157 7.57 -2.82 1.14
C ASN A 157 8.83 -2.01 0.94
N LEU A 158 9.84 -2.62 0.34
CA LEU A 158 11.14 -2.01 0.05
C LEU A 158 11.40 -2.11 -1.46
N PHE A 159 11.70 -0.96 -2.07
CA PHE A 159 12.16 -0.90 -3.45
C PHE A 159 13.57 -0.31 -3.47
N VAL A 160 14.49 -0.99 -4.13
CA VAL A 160 15.89 -0.56 -4.29
C VAL A 160 16.27 -0.61 -5.75
N ASN A 161 16.63 0.53 -6.32
CA ASN A 161 17.12 0.64 -7.69
C ASN A 161 18.54 1.20 -7.70
N GLU A 162 19.40 0.67 -8.56
CA GLU A 162 20.69 1.30 -8.83
C GLU A 162 20.47 2.55 -9.69
N LEU A 163 21.14 3.65 -9.33
CA LEU A 163 21.11 4.87 -10.12
C LEU A 163 22.36 4.89 -11.00
N ASN A 164 22.18 4.53 -12.27
CA ASN A 164 23.21 4.71 -13.28
C ASN A 164 23.29 6.20 -13.62
N ASN A 165 24.46 6.80 -13.42
CA ASN A 165 24.78 8.07 -14.04
C ASN A 165 25.07 7.79 -15.52
N GLU A 166 24.04 7.68 -16.35
CA GLU A 166 24.25 7.85 -17.78
C GLU A 166 24.47 9.35 -18.02
N LEU A 167 25.74 9.69 -18.27
CA LEU A 167 26.22 10.99 -18.75
C LEU A 167 26.43 10.88 -20.26
#